data_AF-A0A6A5GIJ7-F1
#
_entry.id   AF-A0A6A5GIJ7-F1
#
_cell.length_a   1.000
_cell.length_b   1.000
_cell.length_c   1.000
_cell.angle_alpha   90.00
_cell.angle_beta   90.00
_cell.angle_gamma   90.00
#
_symmetry.space_group_name_H-M   'P 1'
#
loop_
_entity.id
_entity.type
_entity.pdbx_description
1 polymer ?
#
loop_
_entity_poly.entity_id
_entity_poly.type
_entity_poly.pdbx_seq_one_letter_code
_entity_poly.pdbx_strand_id
1 'polypeptide(L)'
;MGSKASKNQSQGTKPPSTESVAVLQPFKPLTKPLTYPSLVSVVEFICFGRRKQLYAKCPTIRKLEERLPYHLERVEIQTRGPSNIILRFENVSIGNFGSKNESDGKIAMWCSGKWMERSTGLSLYEATEKFALYNLSRPGTTIKTLETKYTPKCILNCIPLTIENLIDRNDWNNWIIRTTRPVKTLQTDRIIRNDMIKYAKEVTVTRDPIIYTDILSEWNCESITIETELSCREVVDYCRSVSKRTDRPIGSVFKSKLSGYSTELFKMLSRELIARKITLTVFGGNVIQFAIIPINESTELNVFIMEHGKIETGLFEKLRQFGEHSQEMNETVVFG
;
A
#
# COMPACT_ATOMS: atom_id res chain seq x y z
N MET A 1 -78.04 -37.27 -36.49
CA MET A 1 -76.83 -36.43 -36.37
C MET A 1 -77.26 -34.99 -36.64
N GLY A 2 -77.46 -34.20 -35.58
CA GLY A 2 -77.82 -32.78 -35.65
C GLY A 2 -76.59 -31.89 -35.91
N SER A 3 -76.63 -30.56 -35.97
CA SER A 3 -77.65 -29.55 -36.25
C SER A 3 -76.91 -28.21 -36.18
N LYS A 4 -77.14 -27.32 -37.15
CA LYS A 4 -77.15 -25.83 -37.10
C LYS A 4 -75.94 -24.99 -36.59
N ALA A 5 -75.83 -23.84 -37.27
CA ALA A 5 -75.02 -22.64 -37.09
C ALA A 5 -74.84 -22.08 -35.66
N SER A 6 -73.80 -21.26 -35.44
CA SER A 6 -73.94 -19.86 -34.94
C SER A 6 -72.60 -19.13 -34.83
N LYS A 7 -72.65 -17.81 -35.08
CA LYS A 7 -71.72 -16.77 -34.61
C LYS A 7 -71.51 -16.86 -33.09
N ASN A 8 -70.35 -16.37 -32.59
CA ASN A 8 -70.35 -15.33 -31.55
C ASN A 8 -68.97 -14.70 -31.30
N GLN A 9 -69.02 -13.38 -31.10
CA GLN A 9 -68.01 -12.52 -30.49
C GLN A 9 -67.82 -12.87 -29.01
N SER A 10 -66.61 -12.65 -28.49
CA SER A 10 -66.31 -12.43 -27.06
C SER A 10 -64.95 -11.73 -27.02
N GLN A 11 -64.91 -10.40 -26.98
CA GLN A 11 -64.63 -9.61 -25.78
C GLN A 11 -63.36 -10.00 -25.01
N GLY A 12 -62.39 -9.07 -25.03
CA GLY A 12 -61.77 -8.56 -23.81
C GLY A 12 -60.57 -9.35 -23.28
N THR A 13 -59.37 -8.93 -23.66
CA THR A 13 -58.34 -8.50 -22.69
C THR A 13 -57.21 -7.77 -23.41
N LYS A 14 -56.98 -6.52 -23.00
CA LYS A 14 -55.95 -5.63 -23.50
C LYS A 14 -54.63 -6.01 -22.79
N PRO A 15 -53.54 -6.36 -23.48
CA PRO A 15 -52.24 -6.51 -22.83
C PRO A 15 -51.70 -5.12 -22.41
N PRO A 16 -50.88 -5.07 -21.35
CA PRO A 16 -50.65 -3.86 -20.57
C PRO A 16 -49.87 -2.80 -21.34
N SER A 17 -50.23 -1.55 -21.07
CA SER A 17 -49.55 -0.34 -21.53
C SER A 17 -48.06 -0.42 -21.22
N THR A 18 -47.25 -0.31 -22.26
CA THR A 18 -45.80 -0.16 -22.19
C THR A 18 -45.48 1.04 -21.30
N GLU A 19 -44.83 0.74 -20.18
CA GLU A 19 -44.24 1.70 -19.26
C GLU A 19 -43.34 2.67 -20.02
N SER A 20 -43.58 3.95 -19.78
CA SER A 20 -42.63 5.06 -19.82
C SER A 20 -41.25 4.74 -20.35
N VAL A 21 -41.07 4.94 -21.67
CA VAL A 21 -39.76 5.28 -22.23
C VAL A 21 -39.37 6.60 -21.58
N ALA A 22 -38.53 6.53 -20.54
CA ALA A 22 -37.87 7.70 -19.99
C ALA A 22 -36.97 8.29 -21.09
N VAL A 23 -37.53 9.25 -21.83
CA VAL A 23 -36.78 10.11 -22.75
C VAL A 23 -35.73 10.80 -21.90
N LEU A 24 -34.47 10.37 -22.05
CA LEU A 24 -33.32 11.08 -21.52
C LEU A 24 -33.39 12.51 -22.05
N GLN A 25 -33.75 13.45 -21.18
CA GLN A 25 -33.77 14.86 -21.54
C GLN A 25 -32.36 15.27 -22.00
N PRO A 26 -32.24 16.07 -23.07
CA PRO A 26 -30.96 16.62 -23.49
C PRO A 26 -30.34 17.37 -22.32
N PHE A 27 -29.10 17.04 -21.96
CA PHE A 27 -28.34 17.78 -20.95
C PHE A 27 -28.39 19.27 -21.29
N LYS A 28 -29.02 20.09 -20.41
CA LYS A 28 -28.93 21.55 -20.50
C LYS A 28 -27.45 21.92 -20.53
N PRO A 29 -26.96 22.67 -21.54
CA PRO A 29 -25.57 23.13 -21.55
C PRO A 29 -25.35 23.98 -20.30
N LEU A 30 -24.30 23.65 -19.55
CA LEU A 30 -23.91 24.38 -18.35
C LEU A 30 -23.61 25.83 -18.76
N THR A 31 -24.47 26.77 -18.38
CA THR A 31 -24.47 28.17 -18.85
C THR A 31 -23.39 29.04 -18.21
N LYS A 32 -22.57 28.50 -17.31
CA LYS A 32 -21.40 29.20 -16.77
C LYS A 32 -20.14 28.41 -17.13
N PRO A 33 -19.20 28.97 -17.89
CA PRO A 33 -17.91 28.33 -18.12
C PRO A 33 -17.23 28.10 -16.77
N LEU A 34 -16.56 26.96 -16.59
CA LEU A 34 -15.75 26.75 -15.39
C LEU A 34 -14.77 27.91 -15.26
N THR A 35 -14.73 28.52 -14.07
CA THR A 35 -13.67 29.49 -13.76
C THR A 35 -12.32 28.80 -13.86
N TYR A 36 -11.26 29.55 -14.21
CA TYR A 36 -9.91 28.98 -14.33
C TYR A 36 -9.48 28.20 -13.07
N PRO A 37 -9.72 28.68 -11.83
CA PRO A 37 -9.45 27.90 -10.62
C PRO A 37 -10.26 26.60 -10.52
N SER A 38 -11.56 26.63 -10.85
CA SER A 38 -12.39 25.42 -10.82
C SER A 38 -11.90 24.38 -11.83
N LEU A 39 -11.47 24.80 -13.03
CA LEU A 39 -10.91 23.91 -14.03
C LEU A 39 -9.59 23.28 -13.56
N VAL A 40 -8.72 24.08 -12.94
CA VAL A 40 -7.45 23.62 -12.35
C VAL A 40 -7.72 22.51 -11.34
N SER A 41 -8.59 22.76 -10.34
CA SER A 41 -8.89 21.76 -9.31
C SER A 41 -9.51 20.49 -9.90
N VAL A 42 -10.44 20.64 -10.85
CA VAL A 42 -11.05 19.47 -11.50
C VAL A 42 -9.99 18.65 -12.25
N VAL A 43 -9.11 19.28 -13.03
CA VAL A 43 -8.08 18.56 -13.79
C VAL A 43 -7.05 17.91 -12.86
N GLU A 44 -6.70 18.55 -11.75
CA GLU A 44 -5.73 18.03 -10.79
C GLU A 44 -6.19 16.70 -10.15
N PHE A 45 -7.44 16.65 -9.69
CA PHE A 45 -8.00 15.51 -8.95
C PHE A 45 -8.70 14.46 -9.82
N ILE A 46 -8.81 14.66 -11.14
CA ILE A 46 -9.22 13.58 -12.05
C ILE A 46 -8.15 12.49 -12.08
N CYS A 47 -8.59 11.23 -12.08
CA CYS A 47 -7.69 10.07 -12.12
C CYS A 47 -6.74 10.09 -13.33
N PHE A 48 -5.57 9.47 -13.16
CA PHE A 48 -4.45 9.60 -14.09
C PHE A 48 -4.83 9.24 -15.53
N GLY A 49 -5.51 8.10 -15.72
CA GLY A 49 -5.93 7.66 -17.05
C GLY A 49 -6.91 8.60 -17.74
N ARG A 50 -7.87 9.16 -17.01
CA ARG A 50 -8.80 10.15 -17.57
C ARG A 50 -8.07 11.43 -17.97
N ARG A 51 -7.08 11.89 -17.19
CA ARG A 51 -6.23 13.03 -17.56
C ARG A 51 -5.47 12.76 -18.86
N LYS A 52 -4.91 11.56 -19.06
CA LYS A 52 -4.22 11.21 -20.32
C LYS A 52 -5.17 11.15 -21.52
N GLN A 53 -6.40 10.68 -21.34
CA GLN A 53 -7.43 10.72 -22.39
C GLN A 53 -7.80 12.16 -22.76
N LEU A 54 -8.00 13.01 -21.75
CA LEU A 54 -8.31 14.43 -21.96
C LEU A 54 -7.13 15.13 -22.66
N TYR A 55 -5.90 14.91 -22.22
CA TYR A 55 -4.68 15.45 -22.85
C TYR A 55 -4.59 15.10 -24.34
N ALA A 56 -4.96 13.87 -24.70
CA ALA A 56 -4.95 13.41 -26.10
C ALA A 56 -6.05 14.09 -26.94
N LYS A 57 -7.27 14.22 -26.40
CA LYS A 57 -8.45 14.72 -27.13
C LYS A 57 -8.58 16.25 -27.13
N CYS A 58 -8.03 16.94 -26.15
CA CYS A 58 -8.26 18.35 -25.91
C CYS A 58 -6.92 19.11 -25.83
N PRO A 59 -6.41 19.66 -26.95
CA PRO A 59 -5.14 20.40 -26.96
C PRO A 59 -5.09 21.57 -25.97
N THR A 60 -6.22 22.24 -25.75
CA THR A 60 -6.34 23.43 -24.89
C THR A 60 -5.94 23.17 -23.44
N ILE A 61 -6.12 21.94 -22.93
CA ILE A 61 -5.77 21.61 -21.55
C ILE A 61 -4.36 21.07 -21.39
N ARG A 62 -3.58 20.87 -22.46
CA ARG A 62 -2.23 20.26 -22.38
C ARG A 62 -1.29 21.07 -21.50
N LYS A 63 -1.20 22.37 -21.75
CA LYS A 63 -0.39 23.31 -20.96
C LYS A 63 -0.79 23.34 -19.48
N LEU A 64 -2.08 23.13 -19.19
CA LEU A 64 -2.58 23.05 -17.83
C LEU A 64 -2.19 21.70 -17.21
N GLU A 65 -2.50 20.60 -17.89
CA GLU A 65 -2.18 19.24 -17.42
C GLU A 65 -0.69 19.11 -17.09
N GLU A 66 0.20 19.63 -17.94
CA GLU A 66 1.65 19.52 -17.84
C GLU A 66 2.23 20.12 -16.56
N ARG A 67 1.54 21.10 -15.98
CA ARG A 67 1.97 21.83 -14.79
C ARG A 67 1.40 21.26 -13.49
N LEU A 68 0.33 20.49 -13.57
CA LEU A 68 -0.38 20.02 -12.40
C LEU A 68 0.24 18.73 -11.84
N PRO A 69 0.33 18.61 -10.50
CA PRO A 69 0.77 17.38 -9.84
C PRO A 69 -0.24 16.24 -10.06
N TYR A 70 0.14 15.03 -9.67
CA TYR A 70 -0.79 13.91 -9.58
C TYR A 70 -1.03 13.49 -8.14
N HIS A 71 -2.25 13.02 -7.87
CA HIS A 71 -2.60 12.32 -6.63
C HIS A 71 -2.91 10.87 -6.98
N LEU A 72 -1.86 10.03 -6.98
CA LEU A 72 -1.92 8.66 -7.46
C LEU A 72 -2.29 7.72 -6.31
N GLU A 73 -3.37 6.96 -6.47
CA GLU A 73 -3.78 5.98 -5.44
C GLU A 73 -2.78 4.80 -5.38
N ARG A 74 -2.36 4.30 -6.54
CA ARG A 74 -1.42 3.19 -6.63
C ARG A 74 -0.52 3.28 -7.85
N VAL A 75 0.78 3.09 -7.62
CA VAL A 75 1.79 2.93 -8.66
C VAL A 75 2.47 1.59 -8.47
N GLU A 76 2.56 0.78 -9.51
CA GLU A 76 3.37 -0.45 -9.53
C GLU A 76 4.48 -0.30 -10.56
N ILE A 77 5.70 -0.61 -10.14
CA ILE A 77 6.88 -0.62 -10.99
C ILE A 77 7.50 -2.00 -10.91
N GLN A 78 7.51 -2.70 -12.03
CA GLN A 78 8.07 -4.04 -12.13
C GLN A 78 9.11 -4.10 -13.25
N THR A 79 10.31 -4.59 -12.95
CA THR A 79 11.27 -4.97 -13.99
C THR A 79 11.25 -6.50 -14.17
N ARG A 80 11.25 -6.97 -15.43
CA ARG A 80 11.32 -8.38 -15.81
C ARG A 80 12.55 -8.61 -16.70
N GLY A 81 13.64 -9.09 -16.10
CA GLY A 81 14.91 -9.24 -16.81
C GLY A 81 15.56 -7.89 -17.14
N PRO A 82 16.60 -7.86 -17.99
CA PRO A 82 17.42 -6.66 -18.19
C PRO A 82 16.74 -5.51 -18.97
N SER A 83 15.69 -5.79 -19.75
CA SER A 83 15.18 -4.85 -20.75
C SER A 83 13.68 -4.51 -20.66
N ASN A 84 12.93 -5.16 -19.77
CA ASN A 84 11.48 -4.97 -19.69
C ASN A 84 11.09 -4.28 -18.38
N ILE A 85 10.60 -3.05 -18.47
CA ILE A 85 9.94 -2.35 -17.37
C ILE A 85 8.43 -2.33 -17.64
N ILE A 86 7.65 -2.60 -16.60
CA ILE A 86 6.20 -2.46 -16.58
C ILE A 86 5.88 -1.41 -15.51
N LEU A 87 5.22 -0.34 -15.93
CA LEU A 87 4.67 0.70 -15.08
C LEU A 87 3.16 0.57 -15.07
N ARG A 88 2.56 0.64 -13.88
CA ARG A 88 1.10 0.71 -13.73
C ARG A 88 0.76 1.91 -12.86
N PHE A 89 -0.04 2.80 -13.41
CA PHE A 89 -0.62 3.97 -12.77
C PHE A 89 -2.12 3.77 -12.74
N GLU A 90 -2.69 3.32 -11.63
CA GLU A 90 -4.13 3.06 -11.50
C GLU A 90 -4.68 2.14 -12.61
N ASN A 91 -5.41 2.68 -13.58
CA ASN A 91 -6.00 1.98 -14.73
C ASN A 91 -5.18 2.12 -16.03
N VAL A 92 -3.99 2.74 -15.94
CA VAL A 92 -3.05 2.90 -17.04
C VAL A 92 -1.87 1.98 -16.83
N SER A 93 -1.56 1.15 -17.82
CA SER A 93 -0.38 0.29 -17.77
C SER A 93 0.48 0.55 -19.00
N ILE A 94 1.79 0.68 -18.80
CA ILE A 94 2.79 1.02 -19.83
C ILE A 94 3.96 0.06 -19.71
N GLY A 95 4.44 -0.48 -20.83
CA GLY A 95 5.57 -1.40 -20.86
C GLY A 95 5.38 -2.49 -21.90
N ASN A 96 6.15 -3.58 -21.75
CA ASN A 96 6.01 -4.77 -22.59
C ASN A 96 4.83 -5.62 -22.12
N PHE A 97 3.77 -5.73 -22.93
CA PHE A 97 2.62 -6.60 -22.65
C PHE A 97 2.38 -7.57 -23.81
N GLY A 98 3.38 -8.36 -24.21
CA GLY A 98 3.20 -9.38 -25.25
C GLY A 98 4.46 -10.15 -25.61
N SER A 99 4.30 -11.43 -25.94
CA SER A 99 5.38 -12.43 -26.05
C SER A 99 6.02 -12.58 -27.44
N LYS A 100 5.96 -11.58 -28.32
CA LYS A 100 6.30 -11.83 -29.74
C LYS A 100 7.23 -10.88 -30.47
N ASN A 101 7.87 -9.90 -29.83
CA ASN A 101 9.15 -9.31 -30.27
C ASN A 101 9.57 -8.21 -29.29
N GLU A 102 10.62 -8.46 -28.52
CA GLU A 102 11.23 -7.48 -27.59
C GLU A 102 11.90 -6.30 -28.33
N SER A 103 11.96 -6.33 -29.66
CA SER A 103 12.80 -5.48 -30.51
C SER A 103 12.09 -4.33 -31.23
N ASP A 104 10.76 -4.21 -31.19
CA ASP A 104 10.05 -3.26 -32.05
C ASP A 104 10.02 -1.81 -31.54
N GLY A 105 10.53 -1.52 -30.34
CA GLY A 105 10.55 -0.17 -29.76
C GLY A 105 9.13 0.44 -29.55
N LYS A 106 8.12 -0.42 -29.50
CA LYS A 106 6.71 -0.06 -29.29
C LYS A 106 6.38 -0.09 -27.80
N ILE A 107 5.83 1.01 -27.30
CA ILE A 107 5.16 1.03 -26.00
C ILE A 107 3.69 0.69 -26.22
N ALA A 108 3.20 -0.31 -25.48
CA ALA A 108 1.77 -0.53 -25.32
C ALA A 108 1.28 0.22 -24.07
N MET A 109 0.27 1.06 -24.26
CA MET A 109 -0.48 1.69 -23.19
C MET A 109 -1.87 1.07 -23.11
N TRP A 110 -2.17 0.44 -21.99
CA TRP A 110 -3.53 0.04 -21.66
C TRP A 110 -4.21 1.18 -20.95
N CYS A 111 -5.38 1.63 -21.42
CA CYS A 111 -6.21 2.58 -20.69
C CYS A 111 -7.68 2.25 -20.91
N SER A 112 -8.43 2.00 -19.83
CA SER A 112 -9.89 1.80 -19.87
C SER A 112 -10.36 0.73 -20.87
N GLY A 113 -9.68 -0.42 -20.94
CA GLY A 113 -10.10 -1.54 -21.79
C GLY A 113 -9.55 -1.52 -23.21
N LYS A 114 -8.76 -0.52 -23.60
CA LYS A 114 -8.18 -0.40 -24.95
C LYS A 114 -6.66 -0.40 -24.90
N TRP A 115 -6.05 -1.19 -25.79
CA TRP A 115 -4.62 -1.14 -26.09
C TRP A 115 -4.35 -0.03 -27.10
N MET A 116 -3.38 0.82 -26.79
CA MET A 116 -2.80 1.75 -27.76
C MET A 116 -1.31 1.49 -27.83
N GLU A 117 -0.84 1.10 -29.01
CA GLU A 117 0.58 0.96 -29.29
C GLU A 117 1.11 2.24 -29.92
N ARG A 118 2.31 2.65 -29.52
CA ARG A 118 3.05 3.73 -30.16
C ARG A 118 4.50 3.33 -30.35
N SER A 119 4.96 3.44 -31.59
CA SER A 119 6.39 3.40 -31.90
C SER A 119 7.05 4.65 -31.34
N THR A 120 8.11 4.48 -30.55
CA THR A 120 8.81 5.61 -29.92
C THR A 120 10.16 5.92 -30.56
N GLY A 121 10.67 5.02 -31.40
CA GLY A 121 12.03 5.11 -31.95
C GLY A 121 13.13 4.93 -30.89
N LEU A 122 12.76 4.62 -29.65
CA LEU A 122 13.64 4.36 -28.53
C LEU A 122 13.53 2.89 -28.13
N SER A 123 14.51 2.41 -27.35
CA SER A 123 14.33 1.13 -26.68
C SER A 123 13.14 1.21 -25.72
N LEU A 124 12.50 0.05 -25.48
CA LEU A 124 11.37 -0.01 -24.56
C LEU A 124 11.75 0.50 -23.16
N TYR A 125 12.95 0.14 -22.70
CA TYR A 125 13.49 0.57 -21.42
C TYR A 125 13.56 2.10 -21.35
N GLU A 126 14.23 2.74 -22.31
CA GLU A 126 14.39 4.21 -22.34
C GLU A 126 13.04 4.94 -22.45
N ALA A 127 12.14 4.41 -23.26
CA ALA A 127 10.83 5.02 -23.47
C ALA A 127 9.97 4.92 -22.20
N THR A 128 10.03 3.78 -21.50
CA THR A 128 9.31 3.55 -20.24
C THR A 128 9.94 4.36 -19.10
N GLU A 129 11.27 4.44 -19.05
CA GLU A 129 12.03 5.30 -18.14
C GLU A 129 11.65 6.78 -18.33
N LYS A 130 11.70 7.30 -19.55
CA LYS A 130 11.30 8.69 -19.84
C LYS A 130 9.86 8.95 -19.42
N PHE A 131 8.96 7.98 -19.64
CA PHE A 131 7.57 8.09 -19.18
C PHE A 131 7.47 8.16 -17.65
N ALA A 132 8.19 7.30 -16.93
CA ALA A 132 8.22 7.32 -15.46
C ALA A 132 8.77 8.67 -14.96
N LEU A 133 9.96 9.07 -15.42
CA LEU A 133 10.61 10.31 -15.00
C LEU A 133 9.72 11.52 -15.25
N TYR A 134 9.11 11.63 -16.43
CA TYR A 134 8.26 12.76 -16.80
C TYR A 134 6.99 12.88 -15.94
N ASN A 135 6.36 11.76 -15.57
CA ASN A 135 5.11 11.81 -14.80
C ASN A 135 5.35 11.81 -13.28
N LEU A 136 6.30 11.01 -12.78
CA LEU A 136 6.60 10.91 -11.35
C LEU A 136 7.38 12.12 -10.85
N SER A 137 8.21 12.75 -11.69
CA SER A 137 9.03 13.87 -11.25
C SER A 137 8.32 15.22 -11.27
N ARG A 138 6.99 15.24 -11.33
CA ARG A 138 6.22 16.48 -11.27
C ARG A 138 6.15 16.99 -9.82
N PRO A 139 6.58 18.23 -9.55
CA PRO A 139 6.54 18.80 -8.20
C PRO A 139 5.14 18.71 -7.59
N GLY A 140 5.05 18.29 -6.32
CA GLY A 140 3.79 18.13 -5.61
C GLY A 140 3.06 16.82 -5.89
N THR A 141 3.60 15.93 -6.73
CA THR A 141 3.00 14.60 -6.96
C THR A 141 3.06 13.76 -5.68
N THR A 142 1.90 13.23 -5.29
CA THR A 142 1.75 12.37 -4.12
C THR A 142 1.30 10.97 -4.54
N ILE A 143 1.86 9.95 -3.92
CA ILE A 143 1.53 8.55 -4.16
C ILE A 143 1.09 7.93 -2.84
N LYS A 144 -0.13 7.40 -2.79
CA LYS A 144 -0.63 6.73 -1.59
C LYS A 144 0.05 5.37 -1.40
N THR A 145 0.12 4.56 -2.45
CA THR A 145 0.82 3.27 -2.40
C THR A 145 1.75 3.10 -3.59
N LEU A 146 3.05 2.95 -3.33
CA LEU A 146 4.05 2.58 -4.33
C LEU A 146 4.48 1.14 -4.10
N GLU A 147 4.32 0.30 -5.11
CA GLU A 147 4.81 -1.07 -5.11
C GLU A 147 5.94 -1.23 -6.12
N THR A 148 7.04 -1.80 -5.67
CA THR A 148 8.22 -2.06 -6.49
C THR A 148 8.60 -3.52 -6.47
N LYS A 149 8.90 -4.05 -7.66
CA LYS A 149 9.44 -5.39 -7.88
C LYS A 149 10.61 -5.28 -8.82
N TYR A 150 11.82 -5.53 -8.34
CA TYR A 150 13.05 -5.33 -9.11
C TYR A 150 13.16 -3.88 -9.65
N THR A 151 13.07 -2.88 -8.77
CA THR A 151 13.01 -1.45 -9.15
C THR A 151 14.09 -1.09 -10.17
N PRO A 152 13.74 -0.51 -11.32
CA PRO A 152 14.74 -0.07 -12.27
C PRO A 152 15.49 1.14 -11.70
N LYS A 153 16.82 1.16 -11.89
CA LYS A 153 17.71 2.21 -11.35
C LYS A 153 17.25 3.62 -11.72
N CYS A 154 16.57 3.77 -12.86
CA CYS A 154 16.07 5.05 -13.34
C CYS A 154 15.11 5.75 -12.38
N ILE A 155 14.34 5.01 -11.58
CA ILE A 155 13.41 5.60 -10.60
C ILE A 155 14.17 6.35 -9.49
N LEU A 156 15.42 5.98 -9.23
CA LEU A 156 16.29 6.70 -8.28
C LEU A 156 16.64 8.12 -8.77
N ASN A 157 16.49 8.38 -10.08
CA ASN A 157 16.71 9.69 -10.68
C ASN A 157 15.47 10.59 -10.63
N CYS A 158 14.32 10.09 -10.14
CA CYS A 158 13.17 10.95 -9.88
C CYS A 158 13.51 11.98 -8.80
N ILE A 159 12.85 13.13 -8.83
CA ILE A 159 12.82 13.99 -7.63
C ILE A 159 12.26 13.16 -6.45
N PRO A 160 12.66 13.46 -5.20
CA PRO A 160 12.12 12.75 -4.05
C PRO A 160 10.59 12.73 -4.09
N LEU A 161 10.01 11.54 -3.94
CA LEU A 161 8.57 11.33 -4.08
C LEU A 161 7.87 11.47 -2.73
N THR A 162 6.68 12.07 -2.70
CA THR A 162 5.84 12.04 -1.50
C THR A 162 5.01 10.76 -1.50
N ILE A 163 5.50 9.76 -0.75
CA ILE A 163 4.87 8.43 -0.66
C ILE A 163 4.29 8.22 0.74
N GLU A 164 3.07 7.71 0.83
CA GLU A 164 2.49 7.31 2.12
C GLU A 164 2.86 5.86 2.49
N ASN A 165 2.65 4.91 1.57
CA ASN A 165 2.90 3.49 1.78
C ASN A 165 3.85 2.96 0.70
N LEU A 166 4.93 2.29 1.10
CA LEU A 166 5.92 1.70 0.19
C LEU A 166 5.96 0.18 0.38
N ILE A 167 5.80 -0.56 -0.72
CA ILE A 167 5.97 -2.01 -0.76
C ILE A 167 7.16 -2.30 -1.65
N ASP A 168 8.29 -2.65 -1.05
CA ASP A 168 9.54 -2.91 -1.74
C ASP A 168 9.92 -4.39 -1.75
N ARG A 169 9.75 -5.03 -2.91
CA ARG A 169 10.12 -6.44 -3.13
C ARG A 169 11.37 -6.54 -4.00
N ASN A 170 12.43 -5.90 -3.54
CA ASN A 170 13.73 -5.93 -4.21
C ASN A 170 14.67 -6.92 -3.54
N ASP A 171 15.29 -7.77 -4.36
CA ASP A 171 16.34 -8.70 -3.92
C ASP A 171 17.73 -8.04 -3.78
N TRP A 172 17.81 -6.71 -3.93
CA TRP A 172 19.05 -5.96 -4.05
C TRP A 172 19.27 -5.02 -2.86
N ASN A 173 20.43 -5.13 -2.22
CA ASN A 173 20.73 -4.55 -0.90
C ASN A 173 20.79 -3.00 -0.83
N ASN A 174 20.63 -2.27 -1.94
CA ASN A 174 21.00 -0.85 -2.02
C ASN A 174 19.92 0.11 -2.58
N TRP A 175 18.69 -0.34 -2.83
CA TRP A 175 17.77 0.44 -3.68
C TRP A 175 16.51 0.89 -2.97
N ILE A 176 16.64 1.95 -2.19
CA ILE A 176 15.48 2.63 -1.64
C ILE A 176 15.24 3.93 -2.40
N ILE A 177 13.99 4.10 -2.83
CA ILE A 177 13.48 5.29 -3.49
C ILE A 177 13.63 6.48 -2.56
N ARG A 178 14.13 7.60 -3.09
CA ARG A 178 14.21 8.86 -2.34
C ARG A 178 12.81 9.39 -2.12
N THR A 179 12.48 9.70 -0.87
CA THR A 179 11.18 10.28 -0.52
C THR A 179 11.36 11.64 0.13
N THR A 180 10.34 12.49 0.05
CA THR A 180 10.37 13.82 0.67
C THR A 180 10.20 13.80 2.18
N ARG A 181 9.65 12.71 2.74
CA ARG A 181 9.34 12.52 4.15
C ARG A 181 9.27 11.03 4.47
N PRO A 182 9.51 10.59 5.72
CA PRO A 182 9.38 9.19 6.08
C PRO A 182 8.02 8.62 5.72
N VAL A 183 8.00 7.38 5.23
CA VAL A 183 6.78 6.67 4.85
C VAL A 183 6.01 6.24 6.10
N LYS A 184 4.68 6.18 5.99
CA LYS A 184 3.80 5.71 7.06
C LYS A 184 3.94 4.20 7.21
N THR A 185 3.85 3.46 6.11
CA THR A 185 4.06 2.02 6.11
C THR A 185 5.11 1.63 5.08
N LEU A 186 6.00 0.74 5.49
CA LEU A 186 7.00 0.12 4.64
C LEU A 186 6.87 -1.39 4.74
N GLN A 187 6.66 -2.06 3.61
CA GLN A 187 6.82 -3.50 3.50
C GLN A 187 8.10 -3.76 2.72
N THR A 188 9.00 -4.59 3.24
CA THR A 188 10.25 -4.94 2.56
C THR A 188 10.55 -6.42 2.73
N ASP A 189 11.27 -7.00 1.77
CA ASP A 189 11.73 -8.38 1.94
C ASP A 189 12.93 -8.49 2.87
N ARG A 190 13.80 -7.46 3.00
CA ARG A 190 15.09 -7.58 3.72
C ARG A 190 15.32 -6.53 4.80
N ILE A 191 16.10 -6.90 5.81
CA ILE A 191 16.66 -6.01 6.83
C ILE A 191 17.93 -5.37 6.25
N ILE A 192 17.82 -4.10 5.84
CA ILE A 192 18.94 -3.31 5.33
C ILE A 192 19.12 -2.02 6.12
N ARG A 193 20.38 -1.58 6.23
CA ARG A 193 20.71 -0.30 6.88
C ARG A 193 20.41 0.84 5.90
N ASN A 194 19.32 1.57 6.15
CA ASN A 194 18.96 2.74 5.35
C ASN A 194 18.11 3.72 6.18
N ASP A 195 18.39 5.02 6.04
CA ASP A 195 17.70 6.08 6.79
C ASP A 195 16.19 6.10 6.53
N MET A 196 15.74 5.77 5.32
CA MET A 196 14.32 5.72 4.99
C MET A 196 13.56 4.66 5.80
N ILE A 197 14.17 3.48 5.99
CA ILE A 197 13.59 2.42 6.82
C ILE A 197 13.64 2.84 8.29
N LYS A 198 14.78 3.39 8.70
CA LYS A 198 15.03 3.81 10.08
C LYS A 198 13.96 4.76 10.61
N TYR A 199 13.42 5.64 9.77
CA TYR A 199 12.42 6.64 10.16
C TYR A 199 11.01 6.32 9.69
N ALA A 200 10.78 5.19 9.02
CA ALA A 200 9.42 4.76 8.69
C ALA A 200 8.62 4.55 9.97
N LYS A 201 7.33 4.92 9.95
CA LYS A 201 6.48 4.78 11.14
C LYS A 201 6.24 3.30 11.45
N GLU A 202 5.88 2.53 10.43
CA GLU A 202 5.62 1.09 10.54
C GLU A 202 6.40 0.33 9.47
N VAL A 203 7.08 -0.74 9.87
CA VAL A 203 7.86 -1.59 8.96
C VAL A 203 7.39 -3.04 9.09
N THR A 204 7.20 -3.71 7.94
CA THR A 204 6.94 -5.14 7.84
C THR A 204 8.01 -5.80 6.98
N VAL A 205 8.76 -6.74 7.55
CA VAL A 205 9.74 -7.55 6.84
C VAL A 205 9.12 -8.88 6.49
N THR A 206 8.94 -9.16 5.20
CA THR A 206 8.20 -10.34 4.72
C THR A 206 9.05 -11.56 4.46
N ARG A 207 10.30 -11.39 4.01
CA ARG A 207 11.10 -12.48 3.46
C ARG A 207 12.61 -12.27 3.63
N ASP A 208 13.09 -12.33 4.87
CA ASP A 208 14.53 -12.30 5.11
C ASP A 208 15.05 -13.67 5.57
N PRO A 209 15.89 -14.36 4.77
CA PRO A 209 16.53 -15.60 5.21
C PRO A 209 17.59 -15.35 6.29
N ILE A 210 18.09 -14.11 6.46
CA ILE A 210 19.16 -13.80 7.40
C ILE A 210 18.74 -12.63 8.28
N ILE A 211 18.79 -12.84 9.59
CA ILE A 211 18.26 -11.84 10.54
C ILE A 211 19.43 -11.09 11.15
N TYR A 212 19.59 -9.85 10.71
CA TYR A 212 20.58 -8.91 11.24
C TYR A 212 19.97 -8.10 12.39
N THR A 213 19.97 -8.68 13.59
CA THR A 213 19.37 -8.06 14.79
C THR A 213 20.03 -6.75 15.19
N ASP A 214 21.32 -6.58 14.89
CA ASP A 214 22.07 -5.34 15.05
C ASP A 214 21.52 -4.22 14.16
N ILE A 215 21.35 -4.47 12.86
CA ILE A 215 20.76 -3.51 11.91
C ILE A 215 19.31 -3.20 12.30
N LEU A 216 18.52 -4.23 12.63
CA LEU A 216 17.13 -4.08 13.04
C LEU A 216 16.99 -3.18 14.28
N SER A 217 17.92 -3.30 15.22
CA SER A 217 17.92 -2.51 16.45
C SER A 217 18.16 -1.02 16.23
N GLU A 218 18.71 -0.61 15.08
CA GLU A 218 18.94 0.79 14.69
C GLU A 218 17.67 1.48 14.21
N TRP A 219 16.67 0.74 13.76
CA TRP A 219 15.43 1.31 13.21
C TRP A 219 14.59 1.97 14.30
N ASN A 220 14.24 3.24 14.14
CA ASN A 220 13.49 4.02 15.13
C ASN A 220 11.98 4.08 14.82
N CYS A 221 11.42 2.96 14.37
CA CYS A 221 10.02 2.84 13.99
C CYS A 221 9.11 2.71 15.21
N GLU A 222 7.85 3.14 15.09
CA GLU A 222 6.81 2.89 16.09
C GLU A 222 6.38 1.42 16.10
N SER A 223 6.39 0.75 14.95
CA SER A 223 6.04 -0.67 14.85
C SER A 223 6.92 -1.39 13.85
N ILE A 224 7.47 -2.53 14.26
CA ILE A 224 8.26 -3.44 13.41
C ILE A 224 7.59 -4.81 13.45
N THR A 225 7.32 -5.38 12.28
CA THR A 225 6.74 -6.71 12.12
C THR A 225 7.68 -7.57 11.28
N ILE A 226 8.09 -8.72 11.80
CA ILE A 226 8.94 -9.69 11.12
C ILE A 226 8.12 -10.96 10.84
N GLU A 227 7.74 -11.17 9.58
CA GLU A 227 6.93 -12.33 9.20
C GLU A 227 7.74 -13.62 9.06
N THR A 228 9.07 -13.53 9.08
CA THR A 228 9.96 -14.69 9.19
C THR A 228 10.06 -15.14 10.64
N GLU A 229 10.31 -16.44 10.83
CA GLU A 229 10.45 -17.00 12.18
C GLU A 229 11.79 -16.59 12.79
N LEU A 230 11.73 -15.98 13.96
CA LEU A 230 12.89 -15.70 14.80
C LEU A 230 13.06 -16.80 15.84
N SER A 231 14.30 -17.08 16.21
CA SER A 231 14.61 -17.82 17.43
C SER A 231 14.39 -16.94 18.67
N CYS A 232 14.15 -17.56 19.83
CA CYS A 232 14.04 -16.84 21.10
C CYS A 232 15.27 -15.95 21.36
N ARG A 233 16.46 -16.41 20.96
CA ARG A 233 17.72 -15.69 21.16
C ARG A 233 17.82 -14.43 20.32
N GLU A 234 17.43 -14.49 19.04
CA GLU A 234 17.42 -13.31 18.16
C GLU A 234 16.45 -12.24 18.67
N VAL A 235 15.26 -12.63 19.14
CA VAL A 235 14.30 -11.69 19.75
C VAL A 235 14.90 -11.05 21.00
N VAL A 236 15.52 -11.82 21.89
CA VAL A 236 16.15 -11.31 23.11
C VAL A 236 17.32 -10.37 22.78
N ASP A 237 18.15 -10.72 21.80
CA ASP A 237 19.30 -9.91 21.39
C ASP A 237 18.85 -8.56 20.80
N TYR A 238 17.78 -8.56 19.99
CA TYR A 238 17.13 -7.34 19.54
C TYR A 238 16.62 -6.50 20.72
N CYS A 239 15.84 -7.10 21.63
CA CYS A 239 15.26 -6.40 22.78
C CYS A 239 16.35 -5.83 23.72
N ARG A 240 17.46 -6.55 23.91
CA ARG A 240 18.61 -6.11 24.72
C ARG A 240 19.29 -4.89 24.10
N SER A 241 19.34 -4.82 22.78
CA SER A 241 19.92 -3.68 22.07
C SER A 241 18.99 -2.47 22.12
N VAL A 242 17.68 -2.69 21.94
CA VAL A 242 16.67 -1.62 21.94
C VAL A 242 16.38 -1.06 23.33
N SER A 243 16.40 -1.87 24.39
CA SER A 243 16.16 -1.41 25.77
C SER A 243 17.18 -0.38 26.26
N LYS A 244 18.34 -0.27 25.61
CA LYS A 244 19.38 0.73 25.92
C LYS A 244 19.18 2.05 25.18
N ARG A 245 18.17 2.15 24.29
CA ARG A 245 17.93 3.31 23.44
C ARG A 245 16.85 4.20 24.03
N THR A 246 17.23 5.41 24.46
CA THR A 246 16.30 6.41 25.01
C THR A 246 15.57 7.22 23.94
N ASP A 247 15.96 7.11 22.66
CA ASP A 247 15.38 7.84 21.53
C ASP A 247 14.18 7.14 20.87
N ARG A 248 13.67 6.07 21.49
CA ARG A 248 12.57 5.26 20.97
C ARG A 248 11.21 5.97 21.05
N PRO A 249 10.35 5.82 20.03
CA PRO A 249 8.97 6.30 20.12
C PRO A 249 8.21 5.65 21.27
N ILE A 250 7.34 6.43 21.93
CA ILE A 250 6.40 5.92 22.93
C ILE A 250 5.49 4.88 22.26
N GLY A 251 5.20 3.78 22.97
CA GLY A 251 4.36 2.70 22.46
C GLY A 251 5.02 1.91 21.34
N SER A 252 6.36 1.83 21.31
CA SER A 252 7.10 1.03 20.32
C SER A 252 6.66 -0.43 20.37
N VAL A 253 6.37 -1.01 19.19
CA VAL A 253 5.88 -2.38 19.04
C VAL A 253 6.85 -3.20 18.20
N PHE A 254 7.17 -4.40 18.69
CA PHE A 254 7.87 -5.43 17.93
C PHE A 254 6.99 -6.67 17.82
N LYS A 255 6.77 -7.14 16.59
CA LYS A 255 5.97 -8.33 16.30
C LYS A 255 6.81 -9.31 15.51
N SER A 256 6.80 -10.57 15.87
CA SER A 256 7.52 -11.58 15.09
C SER A 256 6.86 -12.95 15.15
N LYS A 257 7.10 -13.78 14.13
CA LYS A 257 6.90 -15.23 14.28
C LYS A 257 8.04 -15.80 15.12
N LEU A 258 7.79 -16.91 15.79
CA LEU A 258 8.75 -17.55 16.68
C LEU A 258 8.90 -19.02 16.28
N SER A 259 10.12 -19.49 16.06
CA SER A 259 10.44 -20.89 15.74
C SER A 259 10.47 -21.81 16.97
N GLY A 260 10.27 -21.26 18.17
CA GLY A 260 10.34 -21.97 19.45
C GLY A 260 9.15 -21.70 20.36
N TYR A 261 9.26 -22.14 21.62
CA TYR A 261 8.19 -21.99 22.61
C TYR A 261 8.12 -20.55 23.15
N SER A 262 6.96 -19.92 23.02
CA SER A 262 6.69 -18.58 23.57
C SER A 262 6.99 -18.48 25.07
N THR A 263 6.73 -19.56 25.83
CA THR A 263 7.01 -19.64 27.27
C THR A 263 8.49 -19.51 27.60
N GLU A 264 9.38 -20.03 26.74
CA GLU A 264 10.82 -19.91 26.91
C GLU A 264 11.28 -18.47 26.64
N LEU A 265 10.81 -17.87 25.54
CA LEU A 265 11.08 -16.47 25.23
C LEU A 265 10.67 -15.54 26.39
N PHE A 266 9.45 -15.68 26.91
CA PHE A 266 8.99 -14.83 28.01
C PHE A 266 9.82 -15.00 29.29
N LYS A 267 10.28 -16.21 29.62
CA LYS A 267 11.19 -16.44 30.75
C LYS A 267 12.54 -15.74 30.54
N MET A 268 13.10 -15.81 29.34
CA MET A 268 14.36 -15.13 29.00
C MET A 268 14.20 -13.61 29.11
N LEU A 269 13.15 -13.04 28.52
CA LEU A 269 12.88 -11.60 28.59
C LEU A 269 12.66 -11.13 30.03
N SER A 270 11.94 -11.91 30.86
CA SER A 270 11.71 -11.58 32.28
C SER A 270 13.03 -11.58 33.06
N ARG A 271 13.89 -12.58 32.82
CA ARG A 271 15.18 -12.73 33.53
C ARG A 271 16.19 -11.66 33.13
N GLU A 272 16.25 -11.30 31.85
CA GLU A 272 17.32 -10.46 31.30
C GLU A 272 16.95 -8.99 31.17
N LEU A 273 15.66 -8.68 31.00
CA LEU A 273 15.18 -7.34 30.67
C LEU A 273 14.02 -6.88 31.57
N ILE A 274 13.78 -7.56 32.70
CA ILE A 274 12.70 -7.24 33.65
C ILE A 274 11.34 -7.13 32.94
N ALA A 275 11.16 -7.94 31.89
CA ALA A 275 9.96 -7.90 31.08
C ALA A 275 8.75 -8.42 31.88
N ARG A 276 7.60 -7.78 31.69
CA ARG A 276 6.31 -8.23 32.25
C ARG A 276 5.51 -8.94 31.17
N LYS A 277 5.21 -10.22 31.39
CA LYS A 277 4.31 -10.98 30.52
C LYS A 277 2.87 -10.55 30.79
N ILE A 278 2.14 -10.20 29.73
CA ILE A 278 0.71 -9.92 29.76
C ILE A 278 -0.01 -10.98 28.94
N THR A 279 -1.16 -11.41 29.44
CA THR A 279 -2.06 -12.35 28.77
C THR A 279 -3.45 -11.74 28.74
N LEU A 280 -3.99 -11.53 27.55
CA LEU A 280 -5.32 -10.97 27.33
C LEU A 280 -6.20 -12.03 26.67
N THR A 281 -7.39 -12.25 27.24
CA THR A 281 -8.40 -13.10 26.62
C THR A 281 -9.38 -12.20 25.86
N VAL A 282 -9.44 -12.37 24.56
CA VAL A 282 -10.30 -11.57 23.66
C VAL A 282 -11.61 -12.30 23.42
N PHE A 283 -12.67 -11.54 23.16
CA PHE A 283 -14.00 -12.07 22.81
C PHE A 283 -13.89 -13.11 21.68
N GLY A 284 -14.43 -14.30 21.91
CA GLY A 284 -14.23 -15.46 21.03
C GLY A 284 -13.20 -16.49 21.51
N GLY A 285 -12.58 -16.28 22.69
CA GLY A 285 -11.71 -17.27 23.34
C GLY A 285 -10.25 -17.25 22.89
N ASN A 286 -9.87 -16.31 22.02
CA ASN A 286 -8.50 -16.14 21.59
C ASN A 286 -7.67 -15.51 22.71
N VAL A 287 -6.51 -16.09 23.00
CA VAL A 287 -5.59 -15.60 24.02
C VAL A 287 -4.42 -14.90 23.33
N ILE A 288 -4.24 -13.61 23.58
CA ILE A 288 -3.09 -12.83 23.10
C ILE A 288 -2.07 -12.75 24.23
N GLN A 289 -0.85 -13.17 23.96
CA GLN A 289 0.28 -13.05 24.90
C GLN A 289 1.34 -12.11 24.34
N PHE A 290 1.83 -11.22 25.20
CA PHE A 290 2.91 -10.29 24.85
C PHE A 290 3.74 -9.92 26.08
N ALA A 291 4.90 -9.32 25.85
CA ALA A 291 5.76 -8.81 26.91
C ALA A 291 5.92 -7.31 26.80
N ILE A 292 5.90 -6.64 27.95
CA ILE A 292 6.27 -5.23 28.07
C ILE A 292 7.67 -5.15 28.67
N ILE A 293 8.57 -4.44 28.00
CA ILE A 293 9.93 -4.19 28.45
C ILE A 293 10.07 -2.69 28.73
N PRO A 294 10.30 -2.27 29.99
CA PRO A 294 10.54 -0.87 30.29
C PRO A 294 11.89 -0.44 29.70
N ILE A 295 11.90 0.70 29.01
CA ILE A 295 13.13 1.32 28.50
C ILE A 295 13.55 2.45 29.46
N ASN A 296 12.62 3.35 29.78
CA ASN A 296 12.78 4.39 30.80
C ASN A 296 11.43 4.71 31.45
N GLU A 297 11.34 5.77 32.26
CA GLU A 297 10.12 6.17 32.98
C GLU A 297 8.93 6.51 32.06
N SER A 298 9.18 6.80 30.79
CA SER A 298 8.18 7.28 29.81
C SER A 298 8.04 6.40 28.57
N THR A 299 8.93 5.42 28.37
CA THR A 299 8.95 4.58 27.16
C THR A 299 9.08 3.10 27.48
N GLU A 300 8.39 2.31 26.68
CA GLU A 300 8.34 0.86 26.77
C GLU A 300 8.39 0.23 25.37
N LEU A 301 8.85 -1.02 25.33
CA LEU A 301 8.82 -1.86 24.14
C LEU A 301 7.82 -3.00 24.35
N ASN A 302 6.82 -3.06 23.47
CA ASN A 302 5.80 -4.10 23.46
C ASN A 302 6.18 -5.20 22.47
N VAL A 303 6.41 -6.43 22.95
CA VAL A 303 6.87 -7.58 22.16
C VAL A 303 5.74 -8.60 22.01
N PHE A 304 5.24 -8.75 20.78
CA PHE A 304 4.17 -9.68 20.41
C PHE A 304 4.70 -10.86 19.60
N ILE A 305 4.16 -12.04 19.88
CA ILE A 305 4.40 -13.24 19.09
C ILE A 305 3.21 -13.43 18.15
N MET A 306 3.49 -13.59 16.86
CA MET A 306 2.47 -13.82 15.85
C MET A 306 2.22 -15.32 15.73
N GLU A 307 1.01 -15.77 16.09
CA GLU A 307 0.61 -17.17 15.86
C GLU A 307 0.29 -17.42 14.37
N HIS A 308 0.39 -18.67 13.94
CA HIS A 308 0.12 -19.07 12.55
C HIS A 308 -1.34 -18.81 12.18
N GLY A 309 -1.58 -17.68 11.52
CA GLY A 309 -2.84 -17.36 10.86
C GLY A 309 -3.67 -16.32 11.60
N LYS A 310 -3.83 -15.16 10.93
CA LYS A 310 -4.66 -14.00 11.27
C LYS A 310 -4.15 -13.11 12.39
N ILE A 311 -3.48 -12.04 11.98
CA ILE A 311 -3.48 -10.78 12.73
C ILE A 311 -4.70 -10.01 12.24
N GLU A 312 -5.78 -9.95 13.04
CA GLU A 312 -6.80 -8.92 12.84
C GLU A 312 -6.16 -7.58 13.19
N THR A 313 -5.75 -6.84 12.17
CA THR A 313 -5.13 -5.51 12.28
C THR A 313 -5.96 -4.54 13.12
N GLY A 314 -7.30 -4.69 13.15
CA GLY A 314 -8.20 -3.86 13.95
C GLY A 314 -8.17 -4.11 15.47
N LEU A 315 -7.69 -5.27 15.93
CA LEU A 315 -7.63 -5.60 17.36
C LEU A 315 -6.40 -4.97 18.02
N PHE A 316 -5.30 -4.85 17.27
CA PHE A 316 -4.06 -4.24 17.73
C PHE A 316 -4.11 -2.71 17.79
N GLU A 317 -4.81 -2.03 16.87
CA GLU A 317 -5.01 -0.58 16.98
C GLU A 317 -5.80 -0.21 18.25
N LYS A 318 -6.78 -1.04 18.64
CA LYS A 318 -7.52 -0.90 19.90
C LYS A 318 -6.65 -1.15 21.13
N LEU A 319 -5.73 -2.11 21.08
CA LEU A 319 -4.77 -2.37 22.16
C LEU A 319 -3.70 -1.26 22.29
N ARG A 320 -3.28 -0.65 21.17
CA ARG A 320 -2.34 0.49 21.17
C ARG A 320 -2.94 1.72 21.88
N GLN A 321 -4.23 1.99 21.66
CA GLN A 321 -4.95 3.04 22.40
C GLN A 321 -5.03 2.76 23.92
N PHE A 322 -4.95 1.50 24.32
CA PHE A 322 -4.95 1.10 25.73
C PHE A 322 -3.57 1.30 26.40
N GLY A 323 -2.48 1.04 25.69
CA GLY A 323 -1.11 1.26 26.18
C GLY A 323 -0.80 2.74 26.43
N GLU A 324 -1.43 3.66 25.70
CA GLU A 324 -1.37 5.11 25.98
C GLU A 324 -2.08 5.52 27.28
N HIS A 325 -2.79 4.59 27.95
CA HIS A 325 -3.53 4.82 29.20
C HIS A 325 -3.11 3.92 30.37
N SER A 326 -2.13 3.03 30.19
CA SER A 326 -1.71 2.09 31.24
C SER A 326 -0.58 2.64 32.11
N GLN A 327 -0.85 3.66 32.93
CA GLN A 327 -0.02 3.95 34.10
C GLN A 327 -0.50 3.25 35.38
N GLU A 328 -1.68 2.63 35.39
CA GLU A 328 -2.19 1.90 36.56
C GLU A 328 -3.13 0.77 36.15
N MET A 329 -2.66 -0.45 35.83
CA MET A 329 -3.52 -1.65 35.93
C MET A 329 -2.69 -2.93 36.14
N ASN A 330 -2.57 -3.34 37.39
CA ASN A 330 -2.45 -4.76 37.75
C ASN A 330 -3.88 -5.29 37.86
N GLU A 331 -4.47 -5.85 36.80
CA GLU A 331 -5.56 -6.83 36.89
C GLU A 331 -6.05 -7.26 35.50
N THR A 332 -6.58 -8.48 35.44
CA THR A 332 -7.18 -9.11 34.27
C THR A 332 -8.35 -8.27 33.75
N VAL A 333 -8.15 -7.54 32.67
CA VAL A 333 -9.23 -6.78 32.01
C VAL A 333 -10.00 -7.72 31.08
N VAL A 334 -11.24 -8.03 31.45
CA VAL A 334 -12.22 -8.72 30.61
C VAL A 334 -13.01 -7.67 29.83
N PHE A 335 -12.93 -7.70 28.50
CA PHE A 335 -13.78 -6.86 27.65
C PHE A 335 -15.12 -7.56 27.41
N GLY A 336 -16.22 -6.89 27.78
CA GLY A 336 -17.61 -7.33 27.58
C GLY A 336 -18.20 -6.93 26.23
#